data_AF-A0A3Q0DSI8-F1
#
_entry.id   AF-A0A3Q0DSI8-F1
#
_cell.length_a   1.000
_cell.length_b   1.000
_cell.length_c   1.000
_cell.angle_alpha   90.00
_cell.angle_beta   90.00
_cell.angle_gamma   90.00
#
_symmetry.space_group_name_H-M   'P 1'
#
loop_
_entity.id
_entity.type
_entity.pdbx_description
1 polymer ?
#
loop_
_entity_poly.entity_id
_entity_poly.type
_entity_poly.pdbx_seq_one_letter_code
_entity_poly.pdbx_strand_id
1 'polypeptide(L)'
;PAAAREAFRAGLRVSFAHFVQYLLDPHTETLAPFNEHWRQVYRLCHPCQIDYDFVGKLETLDQDAAQLLRLLRVDRRLRFPPSYRNRTARSWEEDWFAEIP
;
A
#
# COMPACT_ATOMS: atom_id res chain seq x y z
N PRO A 1 -25.37 -5.18 0.84
CA PRO A 1 -25.35 -3.77 0.38
C PRO A 1 -23.95 -3.38 -0.12
N ALA A 2 -23.85 -2.73 -1.28
CA ALA A 2 -22.58 -2.39 -1.92
C ALA A 2 -22.10 -0.97 -1.57
N ALA A 3 -22.98 -0.13 -1.01
CA ALA A 3 -22.67 1.24 -0.60
C ALA A 3 -22.93 1.46 0.89
N ALA A 4 -22.14 2.34 1.53
CA ALA A 4 -22.30 2.69 2.94
C ALA A 4 -23.72 3.19 3.27
N ARG A 5 -24.33 3.97 2.35
CA ARG A 5 -25.69 4.48 2.52
C ARG A 5 -26.74 3.36 2.60
N GLU A 6 -26.59 2.30 1.81
CA GLU A 6 -27.48 1.14 1.84
C GLU A 6 -27.29 0.33 3.13
N ALA A 7 -26.03 0.13 3.54
CA ALA A 7 -25.71 -0.53 4.81
C ALA A 7 -26.35 0.21 5.99
N PHE A 8 -26.23 1.54 6.03
CA PHE A 8 -26.81 2.35 7.09
C PHE A 8 -28.34 2.27 7.14
N ARG A 9 -29.01 2.24 5.98
CA ARG A 9 -30.48 2.03 5.90
C ARG A 9 -30.90 0.65 6.41
N ALA A 10 -30.06 -0.36 6.23
CA ALA A 10 -30.26 -1.70 6.77
C ALA A 10 -29.89 -1.83 8.27
N GLY A 11 -29.56 -0.72 8.95
CA GLY A 11 -29.17 -0.72 10.35
C GLY A 11 -27.72 -1.16 10.61
N LEU A 12 -26.93 -1.42 9.56
CA LEU A 12 -25.54 -1.84 9.68
C LEU A 12 -24.64 -0.61 9.77
N ARG A 13 -24.06 -0.36 10.96
CA ARG A 13 -23.08 0.73 11.17
C ARG A 13 -21.74 0.14 11.61
N VAL A 14 -20.99 -0.35 10.63
CA VAL A 14 -19.65 -0.89 10.86
C VAL A 14 -18.71 0.24 11.29
N SER A 15 -18.03 0.05 12.41
CA SER A 15 -17.01 0.97 12.90
C SER A 15 -15.62 0.48 12.52
N PHE A 16 -14.60 1.32 12.68
CA PHE A 16 -13.22 0.89 12.48
C PHE A 16 -12.85 -0.29 13.40
N ALA A 17 -13.34 -0.33 14.64
CA ALA A 17 -13.10 -1.45 15.55
C ALA A 17 -13.70 -2.76 15.03
N HIS A 18 -14.90 -2.74 14.43
CA HIS A 18 -15.47 -3.92 13.78
C HIS A 18 -14.61 -4.38 12.60
N PHE A 19 -14.06 -3.43 11.83
CA PHE A 19 -13.14 -3.76 10.74
C PHE A 19 -11.83 -4.40 11.26
N VAL A 20 -11.24 -3.89 12.33
CA VAL A 20 -10.09 -4.51 12.98
C VAL A 20 -10.42 -5.92 13.46
N GLN A 21 -11.58 -6.11 14.12
CA GLN A 21 -12.02 -7.42 14.57
C GLN A 21 -12.19 -8.40 13.39
N TYR A 22 -12.76 -7.95 12.26
CA TYR A 22 -12.89 -8.75 11.05
C TYR A 22 -11.53 -9.26 10.53
N LEU A 23 -10.49 -8.42 10.57
CA LEU A 23 -9.13 -8.81 10.14
C LEU A 23 -8.41 -9.74 11.13
N LEU A 24 -8.77 -9.67 12.40
CA LEU A 24 -8.15 -10.48 13.47
C LEU A 24 -8.89 -11.78 13.75
N ASP A 25 -10.12 -11.94 13.27
CA ASP A 25 -10.91 -13.16 13.44
C ASP A 25 -10.39 -14.28 12.50
N PRO A 26 -9.86 -15.39 13.06
CA PRO A 26 -9.37 -16.51 12.26
C PRO A 26 -10.46 -17.14 11.39
N HIS A 27 -11.73 -17.08 11.79
CA HIS A 27 -12.84 -17.65 11.03
C HIS A 27 -13.05 -16.91 9.71
N THR A 28 -12.89 -15.59 9.70
CA THR A 28 -13.02 -14.77 8.49
C THR A 28 -12.09 -15.26 7.37
N GLU A 29 -10.83 -15.55 7.71
CA GLU A 29 -9.83 -15.94 6.72
C GLU A 29 -10.05 -17.37 6.18
N THR A 30 -10.85 -18.19 6.87
CA THR A 30 -11.26 -19.52 6.35
C THR A 30 -12.22 -19.45 5.17
N LEU A 31 -12.95 -18.34 5.03
CA LEU A 31 -13.93 -18.16 3.95
C LEU A 31 -13.24 -17.77 2.64
N ALA A 32 -12.28 -16.86 2.72
CA ALA A 32 -11.43 -16.45 1.61
C ALA A 32 -10.18 -15.72 2.14
N PRO A 33 -9.06 -15.74 1.39
CA PRO A 33 -7.93 -14.87 1.68
C PRO A 33 -8.33 -13.39 1.64
N PHE A 34 -7.78 -12.59 2.56
CA PHE A 34 -7.87 -11.15 2.45
C PHE A 34 -7.17 -10.65 1.18
N ASN A 35 -7.70 -9.59 0.59
CA ASN A 35 -6.98 -8.88 -0.47
C ASN A 35 -5.64 -8.34 0.07
N GLU A 36 -4.73 -8.02 -0.85
CA GLU A 36 -3.38 -7.56 -0.56
C GLU A 36 -3.31 -6.29 0.29
N HIS A 37 -4.37 -5.47 0.31
CA HIS A 37 -4.42 -4.26 1.14
C HIS A 37 -4.66 -4.58 2.63
N TRP A 38 -5.37 -5.67 2.92
CA TRP A 38 -5.77 -6.05 4.28
C TRP A 38 -5.09 -7.32 4.80
N ARG A 39 -4.35 -8.02 3.94
CA ARG A 39 -3.60 -9.20 4.32
C ARG A 39 -2.42 -8.81 5.20
N GLN A 40 -2.07 -9.70 6.12
CA GLN A 40 -0.99 -9.45 7.07
C GLN A 40 0.34 -9.31 6.33
N VAL A 41 1.08 -8.22 6.58
CA VAL A 41 2.31 -7.85 5.86
C VAL A 41 3.36 -8.97 5.88
N TYR A 42 3.46 -9.72 6.98
CA TYR A 42 4.43 -10.82 7.09
C TYR A 42 4.18 -11.96 6.09
N ARG A 43 2.95 -12.08 5.56
CA ARG A 43 2.56 -13.06 4.54
C ARG A 43 2.74 -12.57 3.11
N LEU A 44 2.89 -11.25 2.92
CA LEU A 44 3.09 -10.65 1.59
C LEU A 44 4.57 -10.45 1.30
N CYS A 45 5.28 -9.86 2.26
CA CYS A 45 6.66 -9.44 2.06
C CYS A 45 7.67 -10.32 2.79
N HIS A 46 7.25 -11.36 3.52
CA HIS A 46 8.17 -12.29 4.21
C HIS A 46 9.36 -11.58 4.92
N PRO A 47 9.13 -10.52 5.71
CA PRO A 47 10.19 -9.62 6.20
C PRO A 47 11.19 -10.30 7.14
N CYS A 48 10.89 -11.51 7.62
CA CYS A 48 11.77 -12.32 8.46
C CYS A 48 12.55 -13.39 7.68
N GLN A 49 12.23 -13.62 6.40
CA GLN A 49 12.80 -14.70 5.59
C GLN A 49 13.62 -14.18 4.40
N ILE A 50 13.48 -12.90 4.06
CA ILE A 50 14.21 -12.24 2.99
C ILE A 50 15.12 -11.19 3.61
N ASP A 51 16.41 -11.26 3.26
CA ASP A 51 17.41 -10.27 3.66
C ASP A 51 17.30 -9.05 2.73
N TYR A 52 16.45 -8.09 3.11
CA TYR A 52 16.24 -6.87 2.36
C TYR A 52 17.42 -5.91 2.47
N ASP A 53 17.99 -5.51 1.34
CA ASP A 53 18.98 -4.43 1.28
C ASP A 53 18.38 -3.05 1.58
N PHE A 54 17.05 -2.92 1.47
CA PHE A 54 16.34 -1.66 1.68
C PHE A 54 14.88 -1.89 2.14
N VAL A 55 14.45 -1.15 3.17
CA VAL A 55 13.06 -1.09 3.64
C VAL A 55 12.65 0.37 3.77
N GLY A 56 11.77 0.82 2.87
CA GLY A 56 11.24 2.20 2.86
C GLY A 56 9.93 2.34 3.65
N LYS A 57 9.57 3.59 3.97
CA LYS A 57 8.30 3.96 4.62
C LYS A 57 7.55 4.99 3.80
N LEU A 58 6.22 4.95 3.86
CA LEU A 58 5.39 5.91 3.13
C LEU A 58 5.52 7.33 3.70
N GLU A 59 5.71 7.44 5.02
CA GLU A 59 5.89 8.70 5.74
C GLU A 59 7.17 9.43 5.34
N THR A 60 8.20 8.67 4.94
CA THR A 60 9.51 9.19 4.50
C THR A 60 9.77 8.94 3.02
N LEU A 61 8.72 8.70 2.23
CA LEU A 61 8.81 8.24 0.84
C LEU A 61 9.74 9.08 -0.04
N ASP A 62 9.70 10.42 0.08
CA ASP A 62 10.57 11.30 -0.73
C ASP A 62 12.07 11.12 -0.39
N GLN A 63 12.38 10.92 0.90
CA GLN A 63 13.75 10.69 1.38
C GLN A 63 14.21 9.29 1.00
N ASP A 64 13.34 8.30 1.22
CA ASP A 64 13.59 6.88 0.98
C ASP A 64 13.78 6.58 -0.50
N ALA A 65 12.95 7.17 -1.37
CA ALA A 65 13.12 7.02 -2.82
C ALA A 65 14.45 7.62 -3.31
N ALA A 66 14.86 8.78 -2.77
CA ALA A 66 16.15 9.37 -3.10
C ALA A 66 17.33 8.50 -2.63
N GLN A 67 17.21 7.85 -1.46
CA GLN A 67 18.22 6.89 -1.00
C GLN A 67 18.27 5.63 -1.86
N LEU A 68 17.11 5.07 -2.20
CA LEU A 68 17.02 3.88 -3.04
C LEU A 68 17.67 4.09 -4.41
N LEU A 69 17.41 5.23 -5.06
CA LEU A 69 18.03 5.56 -6.35
C LEU A 69 19.55 5.71 -6.25
N ARG A 70 20.07 6.20 -5.11
CA ARG A 70 21.53 6.24 -4.84
C ARG A 70 22.11 4.84 -4.64
N LEU A 71 21.44 3.98 -3.87
CA LEU A 71 21.85 2.59 -3.65
C LEU A 71 21.95 1.83 -4.98
N LEU A 72 20.98 2.05 -5.87
CA LEU A 72 20.93 1.48 -7.22
C LEU A 72 21.86 2.19 -8.23
N ARG A 73 22.53 3.29 -7.82
CA ARG A 73 23.44 4.10 -8.64
C ARG A 73 22.80 4.70 -9.90
N VAL A 74 21.51 5.02 -9.82
CA VAL A 74 20.71 5.62 -10.92
C VAL A 74 20.24 7.04 -10.61
N ASP A 75 20.60 7.59 -9.44
CA ASP A 75 20.23 8.92 -8.96
C ASP A 75 20.64 10.08 -9.87
N ARG A 76 21.63 9.87 -10.75
CA ARG A 76 22.03 10.85 -11.78
C ARG A 76 21.15 10.85 -13.02
N ARG A 77 20.40 9.78 -13.26
CA ARG A 77 19.54 9.60 -14.44
C ARG A 77 18.06 9.71 -14.09
N LEU A 78 17.69 9.26 -12.89
CA LEU A 78 16.32 9.19 -12.42
C LEU A 78 16.17 10.01 -11.15
N ARG A 79 15.08 10.77 -11.08
CA ARG A 79 14.68 11.49 -9.88
C ARG A 79 13.25 11.13 -9.55
N PHE A 80 13.03 10.70 -8.31
CA PHE A 80 11.68 10.41 -7.85
C PHE A 80 10.86 11.72 -7.73
N PRO A 81 9.61 11.73 -8.22
CA PRO A 81 8.75 12.90 -8.19
C PRO A 81 8.32 13.24 -6.75
N PRO A 82 8.12 14.52 -6.39
CA PRO A 82 7.80 14.94 -5.02
C PRO A 82 6.38 14.53 -4.56
N SER A 83 6.18 14.44 -3.23
CA SER A 83 4.99 13.85 -2.57
C SER A 83 3.69 14.61 -2.66
N TYR A 84 3.70 15.88 -3.06
CA TYR A 84 2.50 16.71 -3.11
C TYR A 84 1.64 16.50 -4.36
N ARG A 85 2.09 15.71 -5.36
CA ARG A 85 1.22 15.33 -6.48
C ARG A 85 0.22 14.27 -6.03
N ASN A 86 -1.00 14.29 -6.57
CA ASN A 86 -1.98 13.24 -6.28
C ASN A 86 -1.54 11.92 -6.95
N ARG A 87 -0.74 11.14 -6.21
CA ARG A 87 -0.12 9.90 -6.68
C ARG A 87 -1.11 8.73 -6.85
N THR A 88 -2.39 8.92 -6.56
CA THR A 88 -3.43 7.90 -6.80
C THR A 88 -4.08 8.01 -8.19
N ALA A 89 -3.74 9.06 -8.97
CA ALA A 89 -4.21 9.17 -10.33
C ALA A 89 -3.37 8.29 -11.26
N ARG A 90 -4.00 7.31 -11.91
CA ARG A 90 -3.34 6.41 -12.88
C ARG A 90 -2.57 7.15 -13.96
N SER A 91 -3.11 8.29 -14.44
CA SER A 91 -2.46 9.11 -15.47
C SER A 91 -1.09 9.62 -15.02
N TRP A 92 -0.93 9.95 -13.73
CA TRP A 92 0.36 10.40 -13.22
C TRP A 92 1.40 9.28 -13.19
N GLU A 93 0.98 8.06 -12.82
CA GLU A 93 1.86 6.89 -12.83
C GLU A 93 2.31 6.60 -14.27
N GLU A 94 1.37 6.58 -15.21
CA GLU A 94 1.62 6.36 -16.64
C GLU A 94 2.61 7.41 -17.20
N ASP A 95 2.38 8.70 -16.92
CA ASP A 95 3.25 9.79 -17.38
C ASP A 95 4.68 9.65 -16.84
N TRP A 96 4.83 9.35 -15.54
CA TRP A 96 6.16 9.27 -14.92
C TRP A 96 6.95 8.06 -15.40
N PHE A 97 6.31 6.89 -15.49
CA PHE A 97 6.98 5.68 -15.98
C PHE A 97 7.36 5.76 -17.46
N ALA A 98 6.65 6.56 -18.27
CA ALA A 98 7.00 6.80 -19.66
C ALA A 98 8.32 7.58 -19.84
N GLU A 99 8.75 8.34 -18.82
CA GLU A 99 10.01 9.12 -18.85
C GLU A 99 11.23 8.31 -18.39
N ILE A 100 11.03 7.09 -17.87
CA ILE A 100 12.12 6.21 -17.45
C ILE A 100 12.72 5.52 -18.69
N PRO A 101 14.04 5.64 -18.94
CA PRO A 101 14.71 5.04 -20.09
C PRO A 101 14.62 3.51 -20.17
#